data_AF-U2CXZ9-F1
#
_entry.id   AF-U2CXZ9-F1
#
_cell.length_a   1.000
_cell.length_b   1.000
_cell.length_c   1.000
_cell.angle_alpha   90.00
_cell.angle_beta   90.00
_cell.angle_gamma   90.00
#
_symmetry.space_group_name_H-M   'P 1'
#
loop_
_entity.id
_entity.type
_entity.pdbx_description
1 polymer ?
#
loop_
_entity_poly.entity_id
_entity_poly.type
_entity_poly.pdbx_seq_one_letter_code
_entity_poly.pdbx_strand_id
1 'polypeptide(L)'
;PEMFEAGIVLQEMGTEGDTYCTMYVYFAPEEHLPVYMDSMKYDLQKVSIRKIFVDTEEYLIKVNEKTKKFYAGEDGCWGSYTELYRKENGERLTDAVIVFLCMPDEMKFQEMEAVMEELFEKLPVIDKEKKETGQEPKRTR
;
A
#
# COMPACT_ATOMS: atom_id res chain seq x y z
N PRO A 1 -10.19 -4.54 -14.55
CA PRO A 1 -9.20 -4.96 -15.57
C PRO A 1 -8.94 -6.47 -15.41
N GLU A 2 -9.17 -7.26 -16.46
CA GLU A 2 -9.19 -8.74 -16.37
C GLU A 2 -7.83 -9.41 -16.12
N MET A 3 -6.72 -8.67 -16.03
CA MET A 3 -5.37 -9.24 -15.89
C MET A 3 -4.46 -8.44 -14.95
N PHE A 4 -4.98 -8.00 -13.79
CA PHE A 4 -4.12 -7.39 -12.76
C PHE A 4 -3.79 -8.44 -11.72
N GLU A 5 -2.50 -8.58 -11.43
CA GLU A 5 -1.99 -9.35 -10.30
C GLU A 5 -1.69 -8.43 -9.12
N ALA A 6 -1.65 -9.01 -7.91
CA ALA A 6 -1.37 -8.29 -6.68
C ALA A 6 0.04 -8.63 -6.15
N GLY A 7 0.81 -7.61 -5.82
CA GLY A 7 2.08 -7.72 -5.09
C GLY A 7 1.99 -7.01 -3.75
N ILE A 8 2.54 -7.59 -2.69
CA ILE A 8 2.52 -7.00 -1.35
C ILE A 8 3.95 -6.81 -0.84
N VAL A 9 4.20 -5.61 -0.29
CA VAL A 9 5.43 -5.31 0.43
C VAL A 9 5.03 -4.84 1.83
N LEU A 10 5.59 -5.52 2.83
CA LEU A 10 5.45 -5.18 4.24
C LEU A 10 6.78 -4.59 4.71
N GLN A 11 6.74 -3.49 5.45
CA GLN A 11 7.94 -2.81 5.93
C GLN A 11 7.78 -2.34 7.36
N GLU A 12 8.88 -2.34 8.10
CA GLU A 12 9.02 -1.64 9.38
C GLU A 12 9.88 -0.39 9.17
N MET A 13 9.26 0.77 9.32
CA MET A 13 9.89 2.08 9.17
C MET A 13 10.21 2.68 10.54
N GLY A 14 11.26 3.49 10.62
CA GLY A 14 11.63 4.22 11.84
C GLY A 14 13.03 3.90 12.39
N THR A 15 13.37 4.58 13.48
CA THR A 15 14.61 4.45 14.27
C THR A 15 14.28 3.98 15.69
N GLU A 16 15.27 3.46 16.43
CA GLU A 16 15.07 2.91 17.78
C GLU A 16 14.17 3.79 18.67
N GLY A 17 12.98 3.28 19.01
CA GLY A 17 11.99 3.95 19.86
C GLY A 17 10.67 4.31 19.17
N ASP A 18 10.69 4.61 17.87
CA ASP A 18 9.52 5.08 17.09
C ASP A 18 9.41 4.30 15.76
N THR A 19 9.24 2.99 15.86
CA THR A 19 9.02 2.12 14.69
C THR A 19 7.54 2.00 14.39
N TYR A 20 7.15 2.06 13.12
CA TYR A 20 5.79 1.80 12.66
C TYR A 20 5.81 0.89 11.44
N CYS A 21 4.77 0.06 11.32
CA CYS A 21 4.63 -0.86 10.20
C CYS A 21 3.85 -0.21 9.06
N THR A 22 4.26 -0.48 7.83
CA THR A 22 3.59 -0.03 6.62
C THR A 22 3.37 -1.18 5.65
N MET A 23 2.29 -1.09 4.89
CA MET A 23 1.98 -2.02 3.82
C MET A 23 1.79 -1.26 2.51
N TYR A 24 2.37 -1.83 1.45
CA TYR A 24 2.06 -1.49 0.07
C TYR A 24 1.39 -2.67 -0.62
N VAL A 25 0.26 -2.40 -1.28
CA VAL A 25 -0.39 -3.34 -2.19
C VAL A 25 -0.35 -2.75 -3.59
N TYR A 26 0.31 -3.47 -4.48
CA TYR A 26 0.48 -3.11 -5.89
C TYR A 26 -0.48 -3.94 -6.72
N PHE A 27 -1.24 -3.32 -7.61
CA PHE A 27 -2.06 -3.99 -8.61
C PHE A 27 -1.62 -3.53 -9.99
N ALA A 28 -1.12 -4.46 -10.79
CA ALA A 28 -0.64 -4.18 -12.15
C ALA A 28 -0.66 -5.48 -12.98
N PRO A 29 -0.54 -5.40 -14.32
CA PRO A 29 -0.22 -6.57 -15.12
C PRO A 29 1.05 -7.26 -14.59
N GLU A 30 1.04 -8.59 -14.53
CA GLU A 30 2.12 -9.40 -13.95
C GLU A 30 3.51 -9.01 -14.46
N GLU A 31 3.64 -8.80 -15.79
CA GLU A 31 4.88 -8.38 -16.46
C GLU A 31 5.46 -7.06 -15.91
N HIS A 32 4.60 -6.15 -15.46
CA HIS A 32 5.00 -4.80 -15.01
C HIS A 32 5.01 -4.65 -13.50
N LEU A 33 4.46 -5.61 -12.75
CA LEU A 33 4.38 -5.57 -11.30
C LEU A 33 5.76 -5.31 -10.63
N PRO A 34 6.87 -5.96 -11.05
CA PRO A 34 8.19 -5.71 -10.45
C PRO A 34 8.67 -4.26 -10.56
N VAL A 35 8.35 -3.57 -11.67
CA VAL A 35 8.73 -2.17 -11.89
C VAL A 35 8.14 -1.28 -10.80
N TYR A 36 6.85 -1.44 -10.52
CA TYR A 36 6.18 -0.63 -9.50
C TYR A 36 6.60 -1.03 -8.09
N MET A 37 6.81 -2.32 -7.84
CA MET A 37 7.30 -2.79 -6.53
C MET A 37 8.69 -2.22 -6.23
N ASP A 38 9.53 -1.94 -7.24
CA ASP A 38 10.82 -1.23 -7.11
C ASP A 38 10.69 0.30 -7.02
N SER A 39 9.46 0.80 -6.79
CA SER A 39 9.15 2.23 -6.69
C SER A 39 9.44 3.01 -7.98
N MET A 40 9.47 2.32 -9.12
CA MET A 40 9.66 2.92 -10.44
C MET A 40 8.32 3.12 -11.16
N LYS A 41 8.31 4.02 -12.15
CA LYS A 41 7.19 4.20 -13.08
C LYS A 41 7.73 4.44 -14.48
N TYR A 42 6.89 4.25 -15.50
CA TYR A 42 7.24 4.64 -16.86
C TYR A 42 7.10 6.16 -17.07
N ASP A 43 7.89 6.72 -17.97
CA ASP A 43 7.92 8.17 -18.21
C ASP A 43 6.58 8.72 -18.74
N LEU A 44 5.90 7.94 -19.58
CA LEU A 44 4.62 8.34 -20.18
C LEU A 44 3.44 8.31 -19.18
N GLN A 45 3.64 7.74 -17.99
CA GLN A 45 2.61 7.62 -16.98
C GLN A 45 2.42 8.90 -16.18
N LYS A 46 1.14 9.23 -15.99
CA LYS A 46 0.65 10.24 -15.08
C LYS A 46 0.31 9.60 -13.74
N VAL A 47 0.38 10.40 -12.68
CA VAL A 47 0.13 9.97 -11.30
C VAL A 47 -1.08 10.72 -10.75
N SER A 48 -1.99 10.00 -10.10
CA SER A 48 -3.09 10.59 -9.32
C SER A 48 -3.07 10.00 -7.92
N ILE A 49 -2.91 10.83 -6.90
CA ILE A 49 -2.82 10.40 -5.50
C ILE A 49 -4.06 10.89 -4.74
N ARG A 50 -4.70 10.00 -3.99
CA ARG A 50 -5.77 10.30 -3.04
C ARG A 50 -5.36 9.81 -1.67
N LYS A 51 -5.49 10.66 -0.65
CA LYS A 51 -5.23 10.27 0.74
C LYS A 51 -6.37 9.40 1.27
N ILE A 52 -6.05 8.43 2.11
CA ILE A 52 -7.01 7.62 2.86
C ILE A 52 -7.07 8.19 4.26
N PHE A 53 -8.23 8.71 4.64
CA PHE A 53 -8.48 9.30 5.95
C PHE A 53 -9.31 8.36 6.83
N VAL A 54 -9.04 8.40 8.13
CA VAL A 54 -9.81 7.76 9.19
C VAL A 54 -10.37 8.86 10.08
N ASP A 55 -11.67 8.80 10.38
CA ASP A 55 -12.44 9.77 11.16
C ASP A 55 -13.19 9.14 12.35
N THR A 56 -12.99 7.84 12.58
CA THR A 56 -13.57 7.08 13.69
C THR A 56 -12.51 6.32 14.49
N GLU A 57 -11.25 6.75 14.44
CA GLU A 57 -10.08 6.04 15.01
C GLU A 57 -9.94 4.56 14.57
N GLU A 58 -10.69 4.12 13.56
CA GLU A 58 -10.84 2.72 13.18
C GLU A 58 -10.98 2.57 11.66
N TYR A 59 -10.41 1.49 11.10
CA TYR A 59 -10.60 1.16 9.69
C TYR A 59 -10.72 -0.35 9.47
N LEU A 60 -11.25 -0.72 8.31
CA LEU A 60 -11.47 -2.11 7.90
C LEU A 60 -10.67 -2.38 6.61
N ILE A 61 -9.97 -3.51 6.58
CA ILE A 61 -9.43 -4.07 5.35
C ILE A 61 -10.30 -5.26 4.96
N LYS A 62 -10.89 -5.21 3.76
CA LYS A 62 -11.65 -6.30 3.19
C LYS A 62 -10.98 -6.79 1.92
N VAL A 63 -10.56 -8.05 1.92
CA VAL A 63 -9.98 -8.75 0.76
C VAL A 63 -10.90 -9.92 0.45
N ASN A 64 -11.54 -9.89 -0.71
CA ASN A 64 -12.57 -10.85 -1.09
C ASN A 64 -13.66 -10.97 0.00
N GLU A 65 -13.81 -12.14 0.62
CA GLU A 65 -14.77 -12.40 1.69
C GLU A 65 -14.19 -12.15 3.10
N LYS A 66 -12.87 -12.00 3.22
CA LYS A 66 -12.18 -11.80 4.49
C LYS A 66 -12.17 -10.33 4.87
N THR A 67 -12.48 -10.04 6.13
CA THR A 67 -12.51 -8.68 6.67
C THR A 67 -11.78 -8.64 8.00
N LYS A 68 -10.88 -7.67 8.17
CA LYS A 68 -10.20 -7.40 9.43
C LYS A 68 -10.40 -5.94 9.83
N LYS A 69 -10.69 -5.72 11.11
CA LYS A 69 -10.83 -4.40 11.72
C LYS A 69 -9.51 -4.03 12.43
N PHE A 70 -9.11 -2.78 12.28
CA PHE A 70 -7.93 -2.19 12.91
C PHE A 70 -8.35 -0.95 13.69
N TYR A 71 -7.79 -0.79 14.89
CA TYR A 71 -7.93 0.41 15.70
C TYR A 71 -6.70 1.29 15.42
N ALA A 72 -6.90 2.38 14.70
CA ALA A 72 -5.86 3.36 14.36
C ALA A 72 -5.48 4.22 15.57
N GLY A 73 -6.42 4.45 16.50
CA GLY A 73 -6.20 5.20 17.74
C GLY A 73 -6.22 6.73 17.57
N GLU A 74 -6.10 7.24 16.35
CA GLU A 74 -6.23 8.67 16.04
C GLU A 74 -6.90 8.87 14.67
N ASP A 75 -7.63 9.98 14.53
CA ASP A 75 -8.10 10.46 13.24
C ASP A 75 -6.95 11.04 12.41
N GLY A 76 -7.08 10.98 11.08
CA GLY A 76 -6.09 11.58 10.19
C GLY A 76 -5.82 10.76 8.93
N CYS A 77 -4.69 11.03 8.28
CA CYS A 77 -4.28 10.36 7.05
C CYS A 77 -3.48 9.09 7.39
N TRP A 78 -4.04 7.93 7.06
CA TRP A 78 -3.45 6.62 7.35
C TRP A 78 -2.95 5.89 6.11
N GLY A 79 -3.00 6.53 4.95
CA GLY A 79 -2.52 5.93 3.72
C GLY A 79 -2.80 6.74 2.47
N SER A 80 -2.56 6.11 1.33
CA SER A 80 -2.90 6.70 0.04
C SER A 80 -3.27 5.65 -1.00
N TYR A 81 -4.16 6.05 -1.90
CA TYR A 81 -4.45 5.37 -3.14
C TYR A 81 -3.76 6.14 -4.27
N THR A 82 -2.81 5.50 -4.94
CA THR A 82 -2.07 6.06 -6.06
C THR A 82 -2.43 5.32 -7.33
N GLU A 83 -2.88 6.04 -8.35
CA GLU A 83 -3.18 5.49 -9.67
C GLU A 83 -2.12 5.98 -10.67
N LEU A 84 -1.45 5.03 -11.32
CA LEU A 84 -0.57 5.26 -12.46
C LEU A 84 -1.35 4.97 -13.73
N TYR A 85 -1.43 5.96 -14.62
CA TYR A 85 -2.28 5.87 -15.80
C TYR A 85 -1.68 6.58 -17.00
N ARG A 86 -2.06 6.13 -18.19
CA ARG A 86 -1.79 6.80 -19.47
C ARG A 86 -3.07 7.40 -20.02
N LYS A 87 -2.91 8.35 -20.94
CA LYS A 87 -4.02 8.86 -21.75
C LYS A 87 -3.79 8.45 -23.20
N GLU A 88 -4.64 7.58 -23.72
CA GLU A 88 -4.62 7.14 -25.11
C GLU A 88 -5.96 7.54 -25.75
N ASN A 89 -5.92 8.22 -26.89
CA ASN A 89 -7.12 8.72 -27.59
C ASN A 89 -8.09 9.56 -26.72
N GLY A 90 -7.57 10.22 -25.68
CA GLY A 90 -8.36 10.99 -24.73
C GLY A 90 -8.94 10.17 -23.56
N GLU A 91 -8.89 8.84 -23.65
CA GLU A 91 -9.33 7.93 -22.60
C GLU A 91 -8.23 7.70 -21.57
N ARG A 92 -8.65 7.47 -20.31
CA ARG A 92 -7.74 7.17 -19.21
C ARG A 92 -7.61 5.65 -19.10
N LEU A 93 -6.38 5.15 -19.25
CA LEU A 93 -6.04 3.75 -19.06
C LEU A 93 -5.19 3.61 -17.80
N THR A 94 -5.74 2.93 -16.79
CA THR A 94 -5.01 2.60 -15.56
C THR A 94 -4.01 1.49 -15.86
N ASP A 95 -2.72 1.78 -15.63
CA ASP A 95 -1.64 0.79 -15.80
C ASP A 95 -1.30 0.12 -14.46
N ALA A 96 -1.42 0.85 -13.34
CA ALA A 96 -1.23 0.31 -12.01
C ALA A 96 -1.97 1.10 -10.93
N VAL A 97 -2.26 0.42 -9.83
CA VAL A 97 -2.79 0.99 -8.59
C VAL A 97 -1.87 0.59 -7.44
N ILE A 98 -1.52 1.54 -6.59
CA ILE A 98 -0.69 1.32 -5.40
C ILE A 98 -1.49 1.81 -4.21
N VAL A 99 -1.77 0.93 -3.26
CA VAL A 99 -2.38 1.26 -1.98
C VAL A 99 -1.30 1.21 -0.92
N PHE A 100 -1.02 2.36 -0.32
CA PHE A 100 -0.15 2.50 0.84
C PHE A 100 -1.02 2.64 2.09
N LEU A 101 -0.69 1.90 3.16
CA LEU A 101 -1.31 2.02 4.47
C LEU A 101 -0.25 2.01 5.56
N CYS A 102 -0.39 2.92 6.53
CA CYS A 102 0.23 2.81 7.83
C CYS A 102 -0.61 1.86 8.69
N MET A 103 0.04 0.88 9.33
CA MET A 103 -0.60 0.04 10.33
C MET A 103 -0.70 0.79 11.66
N PRO A 104 -1.56 0.36 12.61
CA PRO A 104 -1.66 0.99 13.92
C PRO A 104 -0.32 1.00 14.65
N ASP A 105 -0.06 2.05 15.44
CA ASP A 105 1.24 2.27 16.09
C ASP A 105 1.64 1.10 17.03
N GLU A 106 0.67 0.43 17.65
CA GLU A 106 0.93 -0.70 18.55
C GLU A 106 1.15 -2.03 17.82
N MET A 107 0.86 -2.09 16.51
CA MET A 107 0.99 -3.31 15.72
C MET A 107 2.46 -3.62 15.39
N LYS A 108 2.91 -4.80 15.79
CA LYS A 108 4.26 -5.30 15.50
C LYS A 108 4.34 -5.90 14.10
N PHE A 109 5.54 -5.90 13.52
CA PHE A 109 5.76 -6.44 12.18
C PHE A 109 5.29 -7.90 12.03
N GLN A 110 5.62 -8.77 12.98
CA GLN A 110 5.19 -10.17 12.97
C GLN A 110 3.66 -10.33 13.02
N GLU A 111 2.96 -9.43 13.70
CA GLU A 111 1.49 -9.43 13.74
C GLU A 111 0.93 -8.98 12.40
N MET A 112 1.50 -7.94 11.79
CA MET A 112 1.14 -7.51 10.44
C MET A 112 1.34 -8.64 9.42
N GLU A 113 2.49 -9.33 9.44
CA GLU A 113 2.75 -10.47 8.55
C GLU A 113 1.67 -11.55 8.66
N ALA A 114 1.34 -11.98 9.88
CA ALA A 114 0.34 -13.01 10.12
C ALA A 114 -1.06 -12.58 9.63
N VAL A 115 -1.46 -11.33 9.86
CA VAL A 115 -2.75 -10.80 9.42
C VAL A 115 -2.81 -10.69 7.90
N MET A 116 -1.72 -10.28 7.24
CA MET A 116 -1.70 -10.17 5.78
C MET A 116 -1.66 -11.54 5.09
N GLU A 117 -0.96 -12.52 5.67
CA GLU A 117 -1.00 -13.90 5.20
C GLU A 117 -2.43 -14.48 5.29
N GLU A 118 -3.14 -14.19 6.39
CA GLU A 118 -4.55 -14.57 6.56
C GLU A 118 -5.44 -13.90 5.50
N LEU A 119 -5.30 -12.59 5.28
CA LEU A 119 -6.15 -11.83 4.38
C LEU A 119 -5.95 -12.17 2.90
N PHE A 120 -4.71 -12.40 2.46
CA PHE A 120 -4.35 -12.48 1.04
C PHE A 120 -4.03 -13.89 0.52
N GLU A 121 -4.05 -14.93 1.36
CA GLU A 121 -3.91 -16.35 0.96
C GLU A 121 -2.69 -16.65 0.06
N LYS A 122 -1.47 -16.58 0.63
CA LYS A 122 -0.20 -16.90 -0.05
C LYS A 122 0.17 -16.01 -1.24
N LEU A 123 -0.11 -14.70 -1.18
CA LEU A 123 0.61 -13.77 -2.05
C LEU A 123 2.09 -13.70 -1.65
N PRO A 124 3.02 -13.53 -2.61
CA PRO A 124 4.42 -13.35 -2.30
C PRO A 124 4.61 -12.03 -1.52
N VAL A 125 4.85 -12.15 -0.22
CA VAL A 125 5.32 -11.04 0.61
C VAL A 125 6.81 -10.89 0.34
N ILE A 126 7.21 -9.78 -0.27
CA ILE A 126 8.62 -9.45 -0.43
C ILE A 126 9.00 -8.53 0.73
N ASP A 127 9.80 -9.05 1.66
CA ASP A 127 10.49 -8.23 2.63
C ASP A 127 11.59 -7.45 1.89
N LYS A 128 11.42 -6.14 1.80
CA LYS A 128 12.44 -5.24 1.25
C LYS A 128 13.13 -4.56 2.41
N GLU A 129 14.41 -4.89 2.61
CA GLU A 129 15.30 -4.15 3.51
C GLU A 129 15.17 -2.64 3.25
N LYS A 130 15.24 -1.86 4.33
CA LYS A 130 15.12 -0.38 4.40
C LYS A 130 15.81 0.29 3.21
N LYS A 131 15.08 0.54 2.14
CA LYS A 131 15.43 1.54 1.14
C LYS A 131 14.75 2.82 1.59
N GLU A 132 15.52 3.86 1.87
CA GLU A 132 14.99 5.21 2.02
C GLU A 132 14.34 5.62 0.69
N THR A 133 13.04 5.38 0.57
CA THR A 133 12.22 5.83 -0.55
C THR A 133 11.81 7.28 -0.32
N GLY A 134 12.12 8.14 -1.30
CA GLY A 134 11.88 9.58 -1.22
C GLY A 134 10.42 9.96 -0.98
N GLN A 135 10.23 11.03 -0.21
CA GLN A 135 8.96 11.72 0.11
C GLN A 135 7.68 10.85 0.03
N GLU A 136 7.66 9.78 0.81
CA GLU A 136 6.39 9.21 1.25
C GLU A 136 5.62 10.30 2.05
N PRO A 137 4.29 10.42 1.89
CA PRO A 137 3.52 11.38 2.65
C PRO A 137 3.65 11.06 4.13
N LYS A 138 4.40 11.88 4.86
CA LYS A 138 4.53 11.79 6.31
C LYS A 138 3.14 11.90 6.93
N ARG A 139 2.85 11.05 7.92
CA ARG A 139 1.70 11.20 8.82
C ARG A 139 1.67 12.67 9.25
N THR A 140 0.60 13.36 8.88
CA THR A 140 0.38 14.73 9.31
C THR A 140 -0.66 14.65 10.41
N ARG A 141 -0.19 14.81 11.66
CA ARG A 141 -1.04 15.08 12.82
C ARG A 141 -1.67 16.47 12.69
#